data_AF-A0A399HGR3-F1
#
_entry.id   AF-A0A399HGR3-F1
#
_cell.length_a   1.000
_cell.length_b   1.000
_cell.length_c   1.000
_cell.angle_alpha   90.00
_cell.angle_beta   90.00
_cell.angle_gamma   90.00
#
_symmetry.space_group_name_H-M   'P 1'
#
loop_
_entity.id
_entity.type
_entity.pdbx_description
1 polymer ?
#
loop_
_entity_poly.entity_id
_entity_poly.type
_entity_poly.pdbx_seq_one_letter_code
_entity_poly.pdbx_strand_id
1 'polypeptide(L)'
;MKLRNVRTGADTGGTPPRHPRALRRTGAAVRAVVSLHTVAILGQPLFAGLYLGGDYDALGLHRLGADATTYLAGLQLLLTLTLAALGGVRWPLAATTTVVAGETGQYLAGAEGLLALHIPLGVSLVGAAGLLFLTVWWRPLGARRPQPATAVTPDDTKTAEAVPAGPTDAAETRPLDA
;
A
#
# COMPACT_ATOMS: atom_id res chain seq x y z
N MET A 1 -56.46 2.70 -5.98
CA MET A 1 -55.52 1.58 -6.26
C MET A 1 -54.11 2.13 -6.04
N LYS A 2 -53.42 1.70 -4.96
CA LYS A 2 -52.22 2.36 -4.38
C LYS A 2 -50.97 1.60 -4.81
N LEU A 3 -50.18 2.14 -5.72
CA LEU A 3 -48.92 1.53 -6.16
C LEU A 3 -47.90 1.59 -5.02
N ARG A 4 -47.51 0.42 -4.49
CA ARG A 4 -46.41 0.29 -3.52
C ARG A 4 -45.10 0.31 -4.30
N ASN A 5 -44.30 1.35 -4.07
CA ASN A 5 -42.87 1.34 -4.38
C ASN A 5 -42.19 0.26 -3.53
N VAL A 6 -41.78 -0.83 -4.17
CA VAL A 6 -40.86 -1.81 -3.58
C VAL A 6 -39.49 -1.14 -3.55
N ARG A 7 -39.15 -0.56 -2.40
CA ARG A 7 -37.79 -0.12 -2.10
C ARG A 7 -37.00 -1.39 -1.77
N THR A 8 -36.23 -1.89 -2.73
CA THR A 8 -35.27 -2.98 -2.55
C THR A 8 -34.17 -2.51 -1.61
N GLY A 9 -34.38 -2.66 -0.31
CA GLY A 9 -33.35 -2.56 0.72
C GLY A 9 -32.91 -3.97 1.11
N ALA A 10 -31.69 -4.34 0.71
CA ALA A 10 -30.82 -5.42 1.20
C ALA A 10 -29.81 -5.67 0.06
N ASP A 11 -28.54 -5.32 0.18
CA ASP A 11 -27.60 -6.00 1.05
C ASP A 11 -26.46 -5.05 1.48
N THR A 12 -26.36 -4.83 2.78
CA THR A 12 -25.18 -4.25 3.43
C THR A 12 -24.12 -5.34 3.59
N GLY A 13 -23.63 -5.87 2.47
CA GLY A 13 -22.76 -7.06 2.44
C GLY A 13 -21.27 -6.76 2.59
N GLY A 14 -20.91 -5.63 3.22
CA GLY A 14 -19.53 -5.27 3.50
C GLY A 14 -18.95 -6.21 4.56
N THR A 15 -18.53 -7.40 4.15
CA THR A 15 -17.93 -8.41 5.05
C THR A 15 -16.74 -7.77 5.77
N PRO A 16 -16.79 -7.59 7.10
CA PRO A 16 -15.67 -7.00 7.83
C PRO A 16 -14.43 -7.93 7.72
N PRO A 17 -13.20 -7.37 7.74
CA PRO A 17 -12.00 -8.19 7.70
C PRO A 17 -12.01 -9.20 8.85
N ARG A 18 -12.05 -10.49 8.51
CA ARG A 18 -12.45 -11.57 9.42
C ARG A 18 -11.46 -11.87 10.56
N HIS A 19 -10.27 -11.26 10.63
CA HIS A 19 -9.26 -11.62 11.65
C HIS A 19 -8.38 -10.45 12.16
N PRO A 20 -8.87 -9.59 13.06
CA PRO A 20 -8.09 -8.47 13.63
C PRO A 20 -6.81 -8.92 14.35
N ARG A 21 -6.86 -10.06 15.06
CA ARG A 21 -5.68 -10.63 15.75
C ARG A 21 -4.63 -11.14 14.76
N ALA A 22 -5.06 -11.79 13.68
CA ALA A 22 -4.16 -12.29 12.64
C ALA A 22 -3.45 -11.13 11.93
N LEU A 23 -4.19 -10.08 11.54
CA LEU A 23 -3.61 -8.87 10.95
C LEU A 23 -2.52 -8.24 11.83
N ARG A 24 -2.74 -8.13 13.14
CA ARG A 24 -1.73 -7.59 14.07
C ARG A 24 -0.50 -8.50 14.18
N ARG A 25 -0.70 -9.82 14.28
CA ARG A 25 0.40 -10.80 14.35
C ARG A 25 1.21 -10.81 13.07
N THR A 26 0.56 -10.85 11.90
CA THR A 26 1.22 -10.79 10.60
C THR A 26 1.95 -9.45 10.42
N GLY A 27 1.36 -8.32 10.83
CA GLY A 27 2.03 -7.02 10.81
C GLY A 27 3.28 -6.97 11.70
N ALA A 28 3.24 -7.59 12.88
CA ALA A 28 4.41 -7.71 13.75
C ALA A 28 5.49 -8.62 13.12
N ALA A 29 5.08 -9.74 12.50
CA ALA A 29 5.99 -10.63 11.78
C ALA A 29 6.66 -9.92 10.59
N VAL A 30 5.90 -9.13 9.81
CA VAL A 30 6.45 -8.29 8.72
C VAL A 30 7.52 -7.36 9.27
N ARG A 31 7.25 -6.66 10.40
CA ARG A 31 8.25 -5.77 11.02
C ARG A 31 9.51 -6.51 11.45
N ALA A 32 9.36 -7.67 12.09
CA ALA A 32 10.49 -8.48 12.53
C ALA A 32 11.35 -8.94 11.35
N VAL A 33 10.73 -9.50 10.31
CA VAL A 33 11.45 -10.00 9.13
C VAL A 33 12.07 -8.87 8.33
N VAL A 34 11.37 -7.74 8.11
CA VAL A 34 11.96 -6.56 7.46
C VAL A 34 13.20 -6.08 8.24
N SER A 35 13.14 -6.05 9.57
CA SER A 35 14.29 -5.64 10.40
C SER A 35 15.48 -6.58 10.22
N LEU A 36 15.25 -7.89 10.27
CA LEU A 36 16.30 -8.89 10.07
C LEU A 36 16.87 -8.83 8.65
N HIS A 37 16.01 -8.67 7.65
CA HIS A 37 16.40 -8.51 6.26
C HIS A 37 17.25 -7.25 6.05
N THR A 38 16.86 -6.12 6.65
CA THR A 38 17.65 -4.88 6.61
C THR A 38 19.03 -5.05 7.28
N VAL A 39 19.13 -5.78 8.38
CA VAL A 39 20.44 -6.07 8.99
C VAL A 39 21.31 -6.93 8.08
N ALA A 40 20.74 -7.99 7.49
CA ALA A 40 21.46 -8.87 6.57
C ALA A 40 21.98 -8.10 5.34
N ILE A 41 21.13 -7.27 4.71
CA ILE A 41 21.51 -6.51 3.52
C ILE A 41 22.51 -5.39 3.84
N LEU A 42 22.48 -4.81 5.04
CA LEU A 42 23.50 -3.84 5.50
C LEU A 42 24.86 -4.50 5.74
N GLY A 43 24.87 -5.77 6.14
CA GLY A 43 26.10 -6.55 6.30
C GLY A 43 26.81 -6.86 4.99
N GLN A 44 26.08 -6.98 3.89
CA GLN A 44 26.63 -7.30 2.56
C GLN A 44 27.79 -6.38 2.11
N PRO A 45 27.64 -5.04 2.12
CA PRO A 45 28.74 -4.15 1.76
C PRO A 45 29.91 -4.17 2.76
N LEU A 46 29.70 -4.57 4.02
CA LEU A 46 30.80 -4.76 4.97
C LEU A 46 31.67 -5.96 4.56
N PHE A 47 31.06 -7.11 4.28
CA PHE A 47 31.77 -8.30 3.83
C PHE A 47 32.43 -8.10 2.46
N ALA A 48 31.75 -7.42 1.53
CA ALA A 48 32.33 -7.06 0.25
C ALA A 48 33.52 -6.09 0.42
N GLY A 49 33.42 -5.12 1.33
CA GLY A 49 34.49 -4.19 1.66
C GLY A 49 35.73 -4.88 2.24
N LEU A 50 35.54 -5.84 3.16
CA LEU A 50 36.63 -6.66 3.71
C LEU A 50 37.33 -7.48 2.63
N TYR A 51 36.56 -8.12 1.75
CA TYR A 51 37.08 -8.84 0.59
C TYR A 51 37.91 -7.96 -0.32
N LEU A 52 37.40 -6.78 -0.70
CA LEU A 52 38.14 -5.80 -1.51
C LEU A 52 39.35 -5.21 -0.79
N GLY A 53 39.35 -5.23 0.55
CA GLY A 53 40.48 -4.86 1.41
C GLY A 53 41.56 -5.95 1.53
N GLY A 54 41.35 -7.13 0.94
CA GLY A 54 42.32 -8.24 0.91
C GLY A 54 42.00 -9.40 1.85
N ASP A 55 40.91 -9.34 2.63
CA ASP A 55 40.42 -10.46 3.42
C ASP A 55 39.56 -11.38 2.55
N TYR A 56 40.22 -12.30 1.83
CA TYR A 56 39.57 -13.16 0.85
C TYR A 56 38.54 -14.13 1.48
N ASP A 57 38.65 -14.46 2.77
CA ASP A 57 37.68 -15.29 3.48
C ASP A 57 36.32 -14.59 3.62
N ALA A 58 36.30 -13.25 3.63
CA ALA A 58 35.09 -12.45 3.64
C ALA A 58 34.22 -12.65 2.39
N LEU A 59 34.77 -13.20 1.29
CA LEU A 59 33.96 -13.59 0.13
C LEU A 59 32.97 -14.72 0.47
N GLY A 60 33.38 -15.67 1.32
CA GLY A 60 32.51 -16.73 1.81
C GLY A 60 31.37 -16.17 2.65
N LEU A 61 31.68 -15.21 3.54
CA LEU A 61 30.69 -14.50 4.35
C LEU A 61 29.73 -13.67 3.49
N HIS A 62 30.25 -13.01 2.46
CA HIS A 62 29.44 -12.25 1.50
C HIS A 62 28.42 -13.18 0.81
N ARG A 63 28.86 -14.33 0.27
CA ARG A 63 27.99 -15.33 -0.37
C ARG A 63 26.94 -15.90 0.59
N LEU A 64 27.36 -16.33 1.78
CA LEU A 64 26.44 -16.84 2.81
C LEU A 64 25.40 -15.78 3.18
N GLY A 65 25.83 -14.53 3.33
CA GLY A 65 24.93 -13.43 3.62
C GLY A 65 24.00 -13.11 2.44
N ALA A 66 24.43 -13.30 1.19
CA ALA A 66 23.58 -13.14 0.01
C ALA A 66 22.45 -14.18 0.03
N ASP A 67 22.76 -15.45 0.30
CA ASP A 67 21.77 -16.51 0.44
C ASP A 67 20.78 -16.20 1.59
N ALA A 68 21.30 -15.79 2.75
CA ALA A 68 20.48 -15.41 3.89
C ALA A 68 19.55 -14.23 3.58
N THR A 69 20.05 -13.21 2.89
CA THR A 69 19.27 -12.04 2.44
C THR A 69 18.14 -12.50 1.52
N THR A 70 18.42 -13.40 0.57
CA THR A 70 17.44 -13.89 -0.40
C THR A 70 16.35 -14.73 0.26
N TYR A 71 16.68 -15.59 1.23
CA TYR A 71 15.68 -16.31 2.00
C TYR A 71 14.80 -15.36 2.85
N LEU A 72 15.40 -14.32 3.44
CA LEU A 72 14.65 -13.31 4.20
C LEU A 72 13.73 -12.49 3.29
N ALA A 73 14.17 -12.14 2.08
CA ALA A 73 13.38 -11.44 1.10
C ALA A 73 12.16 -12.29 0.66
N GLY A 74 12.37 -13.59 0.42
CA GLY A 74 11.29 -14.54 0.13
C GLY A 74 10.27 -14.65 1.26
N LEU A 75 10.74 -14.78 2.51
CA LEU A 75 9.87 -14.80 3.69
C LEU A 75 9.10 -13.48 3.86
N GLN A 76 9.77 -12.35 3.65
CA GLN A 76 9.14 -11.03 3.69
C GLN A 76 8.04 -10.90 2.63
N LEU A 77 8.27 -11.42 1.42
CA LEU A 77 7.29 -11.43 0.34
C LEU A 77 6.05 -12.25 0.72
N LEU A 78 6.25 -13.46 1.28
CA LEU A 78 5.14 -14.30 1.76
C LEU A 78 4.33 -13.61 2.86
N LEU A 79 4.99 -12.96 3.81
CA LEU A 79 4.31 -12.27 4.92
C LEU A 79 3.54 -11.04 4.44
N THR A 80 4.11 -10.25 3.53
CA THR A 80 3.43 -9.07 2.97
C THR A 80 2.27 -9.46 2.05
N LEU A 81 2.40 -10.56 1.31
CA LEU A 81 1.30 -11.17 0.56
C LEU A 81 0.18 -11.62 1.51
N THR A 82 0.53 -12.33 2.59
CA THR A 82 -0.42 -12.77 3.61
C THR A 82 -1.14 -11.58 4.26
N LEU A 83 -0.40 -10.52 4.59
CA LEU A 83 -0.97 -9.28 5.13
C LEU A 83 -2.00 -8.67 4.16
N ALA A 84 -1.66 -8.58 2.87
CA ALA A 84 -2.56 -8.07 1.85
C ALA A 84 -3.80 -8.95 1.67
N ALA A 85 -3.64 -10.28 1.69
CA ALA A 85 -4.72 -11.26 1.58
C ALA A 85 -5.70 -11.21 2.78
N LEU A 86 -5.19 -10.89 3.98
CA LEU A 86 -6.02 -10.70 5.19
C LEU A 86 -6.77 -9.35 5.22
N GLY A 87 -6.67 -8.52 4.18
CA GLY A 87 -7.28 -7.19 4.12
C GLY A 87 -6.42 -6.07 4.74
N GLY A 88 -5.14 -6.34 4.97
CA GLY A 88 -4.16 -5.33 5.38
C GLY A 88 -3.77 -4.39 4.24
N VAL A 89 -2.92 -3.43 4.56
CA VAL A 89 -2.40 -2.47 3.59
C VAL A 89 -1.51 -3.17 2.55
N ARG A 90 -1.68 -2.83 1.27
CA ARG A 90 -1.03 -3.50 0.12
C ARG A 90 0.31 -2.92 -0.32
N TRP A 91 0.66 -1.69 0.10
CA TRP A 91 1.93 -1.07 -0.32
C TRP A 91 3.19 -1.87 0.08
N PRO A 92 3.26 -2.56 1.25
CA PRO A 92 4.43 -3.34 1.63
C PRO A 92 4.68 -4.52 0.69
N LEU A 93 3.61 -5.11 0.12
CA LEU A 93 3.72 -6.16 -0.89
C LEU A 93 4.40 -5.60 -2.13
N ALA A 94 3.89 -4.49 -2.68
CA ALA A 94 4.49 -3.86 -3.86
C ALA A 94 5.95 -3.48 -3.63
N ALA A 95 6.27 -2.84 -2.50
CA ALA A 95 7.64 -2.46 -2.15
C ALA A 95 8.55 -3.68 -1.98
N THR A 96 8.07 -4.75 -1.34
CA THR A 96 8.84 -5.99 -1.16
C THR A 96 9.08 -6.68 -2.49
N THR A 97 8.09 -6.73 -3.38
CA THR A 97 8.27 -7.28 -4.74
C THR A 97 9.36 -6.53 -5.50
N THR A 98 9.38 -5.19 -5.41
CA THR A 98 10.46 -4.39 -6.03
C THR A 98 11.84 -4.73 -5.44
N VAL A 99 11.95 -4.85 -4.11
CA VAL A 99 13.21 -5.22 -3.46
C VAL A 99 13.65 -6.63 -3.89
N VAL A 100 12.76 -7.62 -3.88
CA VAL A 100 13.05 -9.00 -4.31
C VAL A 100 13.52 -9.05 -5.77
N ALA A 101 12.88 -8.30 -6.67
CA ALA A 101 13.29 -8.23 -8.06
C ALA A 101 14.70 -7.64 -8.22
N GLY A 102 14.97 -6.53 -7.53
CA GLY A 102 16.30 -5.91 -7.53
C GLY A 102 17.36 -6.83 -6.91
N GLU A 103 17.04 -7.51 -5.82
CA GLU A 103 17.95 -8.45 -5.15
C GLU A 103 18.25 -9.68 -6.00
N THR A 104 17.25 -10.19 -6.74
CA THR A 104 17.47 -11.25 -7.72
C THR A 104 18.46 -10.80 -8.79
N GLY A 105 18.27 -9.59 -9.33
CA GLY A 105 19.22 -9.00 -10.29
C GLY A 105 20.61 -8.81 -9.68
N GLN A 106 20.68 -8.44 -8.41
CA GLN A 106 21.92 -8.26 -7.67
C GLN A 106 22.69 -9.56 -7.45
N TYR A 107 21.98 -10.63 -7.08
CA TYR A 107 22.53 -11.96 -6.90
C TYR A 107 23.15 -12.47 -8.21
N LEU A 108 22.42 -12.34 -9.32
CA LEU A 108 22.89 -12.73 -10.64
C LEU A 108 24.10 -11.89 -11.09
N ALA A 109 24.04 -10.57 -10.93
CA ALA A 109 25.16 -9.69 -11.25
C ALA A 109 26.42 -10.04 -10.43
N GLY A 110 26.24 -10.44 -9.16
CA GLY A 110 27.32 -10.90 -8.29
C GLY A 110 27.91 -12.25 -8.73
N ALA A 111 27.05 -13.20 -9.09
CA ALA A 111 27.45 -14.53 -9.58
C ALA A 111 28.25 -14.45 -10.89
N GLU A 112 27.87 -13.54 -11.78
CA GLU A 112 28.54 -13.29 -13.06
C GLU A 112 29.74 -12.33 -12.96
N GLY A 113 30.03 -11.78 -11.77
CA GLY A 113 31.14 -10.83 -11.57
C GLY A 113 30.95 -9.47 -12.25
N LEU A 114 29.71 -9.08 -12.56
CA LEU A 114 29.36 -7.82 -13.22
C LEU A 114 29.39 -6.64 -12.24
N LEU A 115 30.59 -6.30 -11.74
CA LEU A 115 30.79 -5.31 -10.67
C LEU A 115 30.18 -3.94 -10.96
N ALA A 116 30.20 -3.50 -12.22
CA ALA A 116 29.65 -2.20 -12.64
C ALA A 116 28.13 -2.11 -12.40
N LEU A 117 27.40 -3.22 -12.49
CA LEU A 117 25.98 -3.30 -12.15
C LEU A 117 25.78 -3.65 -10.67
N HIS A 118 26.57 -4.61 -10.18
CA HIS A 118 26.42 -5.15 -8.84
C HIS A 118 26.63 -4.09 -7.75
N ILE A 119 27.66 -3.25 -7.85
CA ILE A 119 27.96 -2.25 -6.80
C ILE A 119 26.84 -1.20 -6.70
N PRO A 120 26.45 -0.49 -7.79
CA PRO A 120 25.40 0.52 -7.69
C PRO A 120 24.04 -0.05 -7.31
N LEU A 121 23.70 -1.25 -7.82
CA LEU A 121 22.44 -1.91 -7.48
C LEU A 121 22.40 -2.30 -5.99
N GLY A 122 23.51 -2.82 -5.44
CA GLY A 122 23.62 -3.14 -4.02
C GLY A 122 23.42 -1.94 -3.11
N VAL A 123 24.08 -0.81 -3.42
CA VAL A 123 23.89 0.45 -2.67
C VAL A 123 22.44 0.92 -2.74
N SER A 124 21.83 0.84 -3.92
CA SER A 124 20.41 1.21 -4.11
C SER A 124 19.47 0.34 -3.28
N LEU A 125 19.74 -0.97 -3.21
CA LEU A 125 18.96 -1.93 -2.42
C LEU A 125 19.11 -1.72 -0.92
N VAL A 126 20.31 -1.38 -0.43
CA VAL A 126 20.52 -0.98 0.96
C VAL A 126 19.64 0.21 1.33
N GLY A 127 19.62 1.25 0.47
CA GLY A 127 18.75 2.41 0.65
C GLY A 127 17.26 2.06 0.62
N ALA A 128 16.84 1.23 -0.34
CA ALA A 128 15.45 0.79 -0.47
C ALA A 128 14.99 -0.05 0.74
N ALA A 129 15.83 -0.95 1.23
CA ALA A 129 15.56 -1.75 2.42
C ALA A 129 15.47 -0.88 3.68
N GLY A 130 16.37 0.11 3.84
CA GLY A 130 16.30 1.08 4.93
C GLY A 130 15.02 1.91 4.89
N LEU A 131 14.61 2.41 3.72
CA LEU A 131 13.36 3.14 3.55
C LEU A 131 12.14 2.25 3.86
N LEU A 132 12.15 1.00 3.38
CA LEU A 132 11.10 0.03 3.67
C LEU A 132 10.99 -0.23 5.18
N PHE A 133 12.12 -0.44 5.85
CA PHE A 133 12.19 -0.58 7.30
C PHE A 133 11.56 0.61 8.03
N LEU A 134 12.00 1.83 7.71
CA LEU A 134 11.47 3.04 8.35
C LEU A 134 9.96 3.19 8.11
N THR A 135 9.51 2.94 6.87
CA THR A 135 8.10 3.09 6.51
C THR A 135 7.19 2.06 7.18
N VAL A 136 7.59 0.79 7.34
CA VAL A 136 6.76 -0.21 8.05
C VAL A 136 6.68 0.05 9.57
N TRP A 137 7.69 0.71 10.13
CA TRP A 137 7.70 1.08 11.55
C TRP A 137 6.89 2.36 11.82
N TRP A 138 6.98 3.36 10.94
CA TRP A 138 6.25 4.61 11.09
C TRP A 138 4.78 4.54 10.66
N ARG A 139 4.43 3.68 9.70
CA ARG A 139 3.05 3.58 9.21
C ARG A 139 2.30 2.41 9.86
N PRO A 140 0.99 2.58 10.16
CA PRO A 140 0.14 1.47 10.57
C PRO A 140 -0.06 0.50 9.40
N LEU A 141 0.05 -0.80 9.68
CA LEU A 141 -0.13 -1.89 8.71
C LEU A 141 -1.55 -2.50 8.73
N GLY A 142 -2.43 -1.99 9.58
CA GLY A 142 -3.82 -2.45 9.69
C GLY A 142 -4.71 -2.03 8.52
N ALA A 143 -5.93 -2.58 8.46
CA ALA A 143 -6.92 -2.21 7.45
C ALA A 143 -7.23 -0.71 7.51
N ARG A 144 -7.34 -0.05 6.34
CA ARG A 144 -7.88 1.32 6.28
C ARG A 144 -9.32 1.25 6.78
N ARG A 145 -9.65 2.04 7.81
CA ARG A 145 -11.06 2.27 8.13
C ARG A 145 -11.72 2.84 6.87
N PRO A 146 -12.85 2.28 6.40
CA PRO A 146 -13.69 2.99 5.47
C PRO A 146 -13.95 4.37 6.06
N GLN A 147 -13.54 5.42 5.34
CA GLN A 147 -13.93 6.77 5.70
C GLN A 147 -15.46 6.75 5.70
N PRO A 148 -16.14 7.06 6.81
CA PRO A 148 -17.59 7.16 6.79
C PRO A 148 -17.90 8.11 5.66
N ALA A 149 -18.61 7.62 4.63
CA ALA A 149 -19.14 8.47 3.58
C ALA A 149 -19.77 9.63 4.32
N THR A 150 -19.25 10.85 4.11
CA THR A 150 -19.83 12.08 4.62
C THR A 150 -21.32 11.90 4.52
N ALA A 151 -21.98 11.78 5.67
CA ALA A 151 -23.41 11.59 5.72
C ALA A 151 -23.98 12.71 4.85
N VAL A 152 -24.49 12.35 3.67
CA VAL A 152 -25.30 13.26 2.88
C VAL A 152 -26.50 13.48 3.77
N THR A 153 -26.48 14.57 4.53
CA THR A 153 -27.62 15.04 5.30
C THR A 153 -28.76 15.16 4.29
N PRO A 154 -29.84 14.36 4.41
CA PRO A 154 -31.00 14.57 3.56
C PRO A 154 -31.74 15.79 4.13
N ASP A 155 -31.27 16.99 3.82
CA ASP A 155 -31.98 18.23 4.17
C ASP A 155 -31.87 19.31 3.10
N ASP A 156 -31.98 18.91 1.83
CA ASP A 156 -32.21 19.83 0.70
C ASP A 156 -33.54 19.51 -0.03
N THR A 157 -34.49 18.82 0.63
CA THR A 157 -35.83 18.55 0.08
C THR A 157 -36.93 19.36 0.76
N LYS A 158 -36.64 20.60 1.15
CA LYS A 158 -37.68 21.54 1.62
C LYS A 158 -37.45 22.98 1.18
N THR A 159 -37.59 23.22 -0.12
CA THR A 159 -38.13 24.49 -0.66
C THR A 159 -38.79 24.22 -2.01
N ALA A 160 -39.74 23.27 -2.04
CA ALA A 160 -40.87 23.41 -2.96
C ALA A 160 -41.84 24.41 -2.30
N GLU A 161 -41.48 25.69 -2.41
CA GLU A 161 -42.35 26.79 -2.04
C GLU A 161 -43.53 26.78 -3.01
N ALA A 162 -44.71 26.62 -2.45
CA ALA A 162 -45.98 26.66 -3.17
C ALA A 162 -46.14 28.03 -3.82
N VAL A 163 -46.15 28.08 -5.16
CA VAL A 163 -46.61 29.24 -5.92
C VAL A 163 -48.15 29.21 -5.90
N PRO A 164 -48.83 30.16 -5.25
CA PRO A 164 -50.27 30.30 -5.41
C PRO A 164 -50.58 30.86 -6.80
N ALA A 165 -51.55 30.24 -7.48
CA ALA A 165 -52.12 30.73 -8.72
C ALA A 165 -52.73 32.12 -8.52
N GLY A 166 -52.10 33.14 -9.10
CA GLY A 166 -52.66 34.49 -9.23
C GLY A 166 -53.50 34.59 -10.52
N PRO A 167 -54.63 35.31 -10.50
CA PRO A 167 -55.55 35.38 -11.62
C PRO A 167 -54.96 36.14 -12.82
N THR A 168 -55.15 35.56 -14.01
CA THR A 168 -55.03 36.23 -15.31
C THR A 168 -56.07 37.33 -15.40
N ASP A 169 -55.64 38.59 -15.49
CA ASP A 169 -56.52 39.67 -15.90
C ASP A 169 -55.83 40.62 -16.89
N ALA A 170 -56.56 40.79 -18.00
CA ALA A 170 -56.60 41.91 -18.93
C ALA A 170 -55.29 42.57 -19.40
N ALA A 171 -54.90 42.20 -20.63
CA ALA A 171 -54.29 43.13 -21.56
C ALA A 171 -55.35 44.18 -21.95
N GLU A 172 -55.29 45.36 -21.34
CA GLU A 172 -56.04 46.54 -21.77
C GLU A 172 -55.12 47.44 -22.61
N THR A 173 -55.51 47.57 -23.86
CA THR A 173 -54.96 48.42 -24.91
C THR A 173 -54.97 49.90 -24.50
N ARG A 174 -53.85 50.61 -24.70
CA ARG A 174 -53.80 52.08 -24.67
C ARG A 174 -53.36 52.62 -26.04
N PRO A 175 -53.98 53.70 -26.55
CA PRO A 175 -53.94 54.05 -27.98
C PRO A 175 -52.76 54.96 -28.36
N LEU A 176 -52.54 54.99 -29.68
CA LEU A 176 -51.76 55.95 -30.46
C LEU A 176 -52.14 57.39 -30.11
N ASP A 177 -51.15 58.26 -29.94
CA ASP A 177 -51.17 59.67 -30.35
C ASP A 177 -49.75 60.29 -30.29
N ALA A 178 -49.44 61.06 -31.34
CA ALA A 178 -48.27 61.91 -31.65
C ALA A 178 -47.02 61.24 -32.27
#